data_AF-A0A3Q9IS72-F1
#
_entry.id   AF-A0A3Q9IS72-F1
#
_cell.length_a   1.000
_cell.length_b   1.000
_cell.length_c   1.000
_cell.angle_alpha   90.00
_cell.angle_beta   90.00
_cell.angle_gamma   90.00
#
_symmetry.space_group_name_H-M   'P 1'
#
loop_
_entity.id
_entity.type
_entity.pdbx_description
1 polymer ?
#
loop_
_entity_poly.entity_id
_entity_poly.type
_entity_poly.pdbx_seq_one_letter_code
_entity_poly.pdbx_strand_id
1 'polypeptide(L)'
;MNRWILNICLFMVIYSCQSDKIKTYMGEEISYKDSVFLDIQGNLNHHDTMRKHVDTWVRALTRMERHHTILNNQFVWNMKNGAQVKVSDNLYDFIIRGWERDNARLKTGNYGLWYIEGNRYVTVLIRDTTSDHY
;
A
#
# COMPACT_ATOMS: atom_id res chain seq x y z
N MET A 1 -7.36 -27.58 44.05
CA MET A 1 -7.78 -26.67 42.97
C MET A 1 -6.91 -25.40 43.02
N ASN A 2 -5.95 -25.33 42.09
CA ASN A 2 -5.38 -24.16 41.42
C ASN A 2 -4.72 -23.01 42.24
N ARG A 3 -3.42 -23.18 42.57
CA ARG A 3 -2.47 -22.05 42.81
C ARG A 3 -1.50 -21.78 41.63
N TRP A 4 -1.69 -22.47 40.50
CA TRP A 4 -0.78 -22.39 39.34
C TRP A 4 -1.34 -21.57 38.16
N ILE A 5 -2.59 -21.09 38.23
CA ILE A 5 -3.25 -20.38 37.10
C ILE A 5 -3.07 -18.86 37.18
N LEU A 6 -2.70 -18.31 38.34
CA LEU A 6 -2.58 -16.85 38.52
C LEU A 6 -1.28 -16.25 37.97
N ASN A 7 -0.29 -17.06 37.59
CA ASN A 7 1.03 -16.57 37.16
C ASN A 7 1.28 -16.68 35.64
N ILE A 8 0.31 -17.16 34.87
CA ILE A 8 0.42 -17.25 33.39
C ILE A 8 -0.16 -15.99 32.73
N CYS A 9 -1.08 -15.29 33.40
CA CYS A 9 -1.68 -14.06 32.86
C CYS A 9 -0.72 -12.85 32.86
N LEU A 10 0.37 -12.87 33.66
CA LEU A 10 1.29 -11.73 33.75
C LEU A 10 2.37 -11.72 32.65
N PHE A 11 2.64 -12.86 32.00
CA PHE A 11 3.65 -12.95 30.93
C PHE A 11 3.08 -12.71 29.51
N MET A 12 1.77 -12.82 29.30
CA MET A 12 1.15 -12.53 27.99
C MET A 12 0.91 -11.03 27.74
N VAL A 13 1.01 -10.18 28.77
CA VAL A 13 0.68 -8.74 28.65
C VAL A 13 1.87 -7.88 28.19
N ILE A 14 3.07 -8.45 28.05
CA ILE A 14 4.28 -7.70 27.65
C ILE A 14 4.69 -7.90 26.18
N TYR A 15 3.96 -8.72 25.42
CA TYR A 15 4.10 -8.79 23.95
C TYR A 15 3.15 -7.85 23.21
N SER A 16 2.36 -7.05 23.93
CA SER A 16 1.56 -5.98 23.32
C SER A 16 2.43 -4.75 23.09
N CYS A 17 2.54 -4.37 21.81
CA CYS A 17 3.04 -3.09 21.31
C CYS A 17 4.56 -2.99 21.03
N GLN A 18 5.14 -3.98 20.34
CA GLN A 18 6.01 -3.58 19.24
C GLN A 18 5.08 -3.28 18.08
N SER A 19 4.76 -1.99 17.86
CA SER A 19 4.29 -1.61 16.53
C SER A 19 5.43 -1.97 15.58
N ASP A 20 5.29 -3.06 14.83
CA ASP A 20 6.26 -3.43 13.79
C ASP A 20 6.48 -2.19 12.93
N LYS A 21 7.62 -1.53 13.13
CA LYS A 21 8.01 -0.36 12.35
C LYS A 21 8.13 -0.84 10.91
N ILE A 22 7.28 -0.31 10.04
CA ILE A 22 7.32 -0.69 8.63
C ILE A 22 8.57 -0.08 8.00
N LYS A 23 9.39 -0.93 7.40
CA LYS A 23 10.57 -0.54 6.65
C LYS A 23 10.27 -0.60 5.16
N THR A 24 11.04 0.11 4.34
CA THR A 24 11.00 -0.08 2.88
C THR A 24 11.68 -1.40 2.51
N TYR A 25 11.62 -1.76 1.23
CA TYR A 25 12.42 -2.84 0.66
C TYR A 25 13.94 -2.60 0.77
N MET A 26 14.36 -1.35 0.91
CA MET A 26 15.78 -0.98 1.14
C MET A 26 16.16 -1.01 2.63
N GLY A 27 15.24 -1.40 3.52
CA GLY A 27 15.47 -1.47 4.96
C GLY A 27 15.37 -0.13 5.69
N GLU A 28 14.99 0.94 4.99
CA GLU A 28 14.83 2.27 5.57
C GLU A 28 13.53 2.37 6.38
N GLU A 29 13.63 2.89 7.60
CA GLU A 29 12.45 3.23 8.38
C GLU A 29 11.87 4.55 7.87
N ILE A 30 10.63 4.54 7.40
CA ILE A 30 9.96 5.75 6.92
C ILE A 30 9.04 6.30 8.01
N SER A 31 9.24 7.57 8.32
CA SER A 31 8.27 8.38 9.06
C SER A 31 7.62 9.38 8.12
N TYR A 32 6.29 9.50 8.23
CA TYR A 32 5.58 10.56 7.51
C TYR A 32 5.76 11.87 8.27
N LYS A 33 6.35 12.86 7.58
CA LYS A 33 6.59 14.22 8.10
C LYS A 33 5.30 14.83 8.67
N ASP A 34 4.18 14.53 8.04
CA ASP A 34 2.87 14.91 8.53
C ASP A 34 2.28 13.76 9.38
N SER A 35 1.77 14.11 10.56
CA SER A 35 1.18 13.15 11.50
C SER A 35 -0.24 12.72 11.11
N VAL A 36 -0.77 13.20 9.98
CA VAL A 36 -2.19 13.08 9.61
C VAL A 36 -2.53 11.64 9.20
N PHE A 37 -3.61 11.13 9.77
CA PHE A 37 -4.25 9.90 9.31
C PHE A 37 -5.17 10.21 8.12
N LEU A 38 -4.98 9.52 7.00
CA LEU A 38 -5.71 9.78 5.76
C LEU A 38 -6.91 8.86 5.63
N ASP A 39 -8.07 9.44 5.37
CA ASP A 39 -9.32 8.70 5.23
C ASP A 39 -10.28 9.40 4.26
N ILE A 40 -11.05 8.59 3.53
CA ILE A 40 -12.15 9.03 2.69
C ILE A 40 -13.37 8.19 3.06
N GLN A 41 -14.40 8.86 3.54
CA GLN A 41 -15.66 8.26 3.93
C GLN A 41 -16.52 7.95 2.69
N GLY A 42 -17.20 6.80 2.71
CA GLY A 42 -18.09 6.37 1.64
C GLY A 42 -17.46 5.41 0.63
N ASN A 43 -18.18 5.16 -0.47
CA ASN A 43 -17.81 4.17 -1.47
C ASN A 43 -16.81 4.76 -2.49
N LEU A 44 -15.55 4.33 -2.42
CA LEU A 44 -14.49 4.78 -3.32
C LEU A 44 -14.65 4.30 -4.77
N ASN A 45 -15.54 3.34 -5.04
CA ASN A 45 -15.89 2.97 -6.41
C ASN A 45 -16.86 3.96 -7.05
N HIS A 46 -17.46 4.86 -6.27
CA HIS A 46 -18.30 5.92 -6.79
C HIS A 46 -17.45 7.08 -7.28
N HIS A 47 -17.61 7.44 -8.56
CA HIS A 47 -16.77 8.43 -9.23
C HIS A 47 -16.73 9.78 -8.49
N ASP A 48 -17.88 10.25 -8.00
CA ASP A 48 -17.96 11.56 -7.34
C ASP A 48 -17.28 11.58 -5.97
N THR A 49 -17.24 10.45 -5.27
CA THR A 49 -16.52 10.30 -4.01
C THR A 49 -15.02 10.50 -4.22
N MET A 50 -14.43 9.84 -5.23
CA MET A 50 -13.00 9.98 -5.52
C MET A 50 -12.66 11.39 -6.03
N ARG A 51 -13.49 11.94 -6.93
CA ARG A 51 -13.28 13.27 -7.48
C ARG A 51 -13.26 14.36 -6.41
N LYS A 52 -14.18 14.29 -5.45
CA LYS A 52 -14.27 15.26 -4.34
C LYS A 52 -13.06 15.21 -3.40
N HIS A 53 -12.39 14.07 -3.32
CA HIS A 53 -11.33 13.79 -2.35
C HIS A 53 -9.98 13.48 -3.02
N VAL A 54 -9.74 14.03 -4.22
CA VAL A 54 -8.54 13.75 -5.03
C VAL A 54 -7.24 14.00 -4.27
N ASP A 55 -7.15 15.06 -3.47
CA ASP A 55 -5.92 15.39 -2.73
C ASP A 55 -5.60 14.36 -1.64
N THR A 56 -6.62 13.93 -0.88
CA THR A 56 -6.48 12.87 0.12
C THR A 56 -6.09 11.56 -0.54
N TRP A 57 -6.71 11.25 -1.67
CA TRP A 57 -6.39 10.07 -2.47
C TRP A 57 -4.92 10.06 -2.92
N VAL A 58 -4.46 11.15 -3.57
CA VAL A 58 -3.09 11.24 -4.08
C VAL A 58 -2.08 11.13 -2.94
N ARG A 59 -2.35 11.75 -1.79
CA ARG A 59 -1.48 11.62 -0.61
C ARG A 59 -1.43 10.18 -0.09
N ALA A 60 -2.56 9.49 -0.03
CA ALA A 60 -2.63 8.10 0.43
C ALA A 60 -1.86 7.17 -0.52
N LEU A 61 -2.07 7.33 -1.83
CA LEU A 61 -1.34 6.61 -2.86
C LEU A 61 0.18 6.82 -2.72
N THR A 62 0.64 8.07 -2.64
CA THR A 62 2.07 8.39 -2.47
C THR A 62 2.67 7.77 -1.21
N ARG A 63 1.91 7.66 -0.10
CA ARG A 63 2.40 6.98 1.10
C ARG A 63 2.59 5.49 0.87
N MET A 64 1.59 4.85 0.27
CA MET A 64 1.63 3.43 -0.03
C MET A 64 2.70 3.10 -1.09
N GLU A 65 2.95 4.00 -2.04
CA GLU A 65 4.00 3.87 -3.07
C GLU A 65 5.41 3.74 -2.49
N ARG A 66 5.66 4.29 -1.30
CA ARG A 66 6.95 4.15 -0.59
C ARG A 66 7.21 2.74 -0.06
N HIS A 67 6.18 1.89 0.01
CA HIS A 67 6.22 0.56 0.62
C HIS A 67 5.90 -0.56 -0.37
N HIS A 68 5.93 -0.26 -1.68
CA HIS A 68 6.02 -1.29 -2.71
C HIS A 68 7.29 -1.14 -3.52
N THR A 69 7.61 -2.19 -4.26
CA THR A 69 8.65 -2.23 -5.27
C THR A 69 8.17 -3.06 -6.46
N ILE A 70 8.99 -3.14 -7.50
CA ILE A 70 8.75 -4.02 -8.64
C ILE A 70 9.69 -5.22 -8.53
N LEU A 71 9.12 -6.42 -8.54
CA LEU A 71 9.88 -7.67 -8.60
C LEU A 71 9.25 -8.56 -9.67
N ASN A 72 10.07 -9.07 -10.60
CA ASN A 72 9.62 -9.94 -11.70
C ASN A 72 8.42 -9.34 -12.48
N ASN A 73 8.52 -8.05 -12.82
CA ASN A 73 7.47 -7.29 -13.53
C ASN A 73 6.10 -7.27 -12.80
N GLN A 74 6.11 -7.23 -11.47
CA GLN A 74 4.91 -7.15 -10.64
C GLN A 74 5.12 -6.19 -9.46
N PHE A 75 4.07 -5.50 -9.07
CA PHE A 75 4.01 -4.77 -7.82
C PHE A 75 4.06 -5.74 -6.64
N VAL A 76 4.99 -5.54 -5.71
CA VAL A 76 5.08 -6.29 -4.46
C VAL A 76 5.19 -5.30 -3.31
N TRP A 77 4.40 -5.48 -2.25
CA TRP A 77 4.32 -4.57 -1.10
C TRP A 77 4.49 -5.32 0.21
N ASN A 78 4.95 -4.62 1.25
CA ASN A 78 5.21 -5.21 2.57
C ASN A 78 4.27 -4.68 3.68
N MET A 79 3.30 -3.83 3.29
CA MET A 79 2.23 -3.35 4.16
C MET A 79 1.16 -4.43 4.37
N LYS A 80 0.77 -4.66 5.63
CA LYS A 80 -0.29 -5.59 6.05
C LYS A 80 -1.68 -4.93 6.14
N ASN A 81 -1.74 -3.63 6.39
CA ASN A 81 -2.97 -2.84 6.50
C ASN A 81 -2.69 -1.34 6.35
N GLY A 82 -3.74 -0.51 6.30
CA GLY A 82 -3.62 0.94 6.14
C GLY A 82 -3.02 1.63 7.36
N ALA A 83 -3.30 1.13 8.56
CA ALA A 83 -2.85 1.75 9.81
C ALA A 83 -1.32 1.85 9.90
N GLN A 84 -0.59 0.86 9.38
CA GLN A 84 0.88 0.89 9.31
C GLN A 84 1.43 2.10 8.55
N VAL A 85 0.65 2.65 7.61
CA VAL A 85 1.02 3.77 6.75
C VAL A 85 0.15 5.01 6.98
N LYS A 86 -0.57 5.07 8.12
CA LYS A 86 -1.48 6.15 8.49
C LYS A 86 -2.57 6.42 7.43
N VAL A 87 -3.11 5.36 6.85
CA VAL A 87 -4.19 5.39 5.86
C VAL A 87 -5.34 4.52 6.40
N SER A 88 -6.59 4.87 6.12
CA SER A 88 -7.74 4.03 6.48
C SER A 88 -7.75 2.73 5.68
N ASP A 89 -8.33 1.68 6.25
CA ASP A 89 -8.42 0.39 5.55
C ASP A 89 -9.27 0.49 4.26
N ASN A 90 -10.26 1.38 4.21
CA ASN A 90 -11.04 1.65 2.99
C ASN A 90 -10.14 2.11 1.82
N LEU A 91 -9.25 3.08 2.09
CA LEU A 91 -8.28 3.57 1.13
C LEU A 91 -7.21 2.51 0.80
N TYR A 92 -6.69 1.83 1.81
CA TYR A 92 -5.71 0.76 1.65
C TYR A 92 -6.24 -0.33 0.70
N ASP A 93 -7.41 -0.89 1.01
CA ASP A 93 -8.01 -1.96 0.21
C ASP A 93 -8.30 -1.51 -1.22
N PHE A 94 -8.72 -0.25 -1.40
CA PHE A 94 -8.96 0.29 -2.72
C PHE A 94 -7.68 0.39 -3.56
N ILE A 95 -6.57 0.83 -2.96
CA ILE A 95 -5.26 0.89 -3.63
C ILE A 95 -4.74 -0.52 -3.94
N ILE A 96 -4.79 -1.43 -2.97
CA ILE A 96 -4.34 -2.82 -3.15
C ILE A 96 -5.10 -3.49 -4.29
N ARG A 97 -6.43 -3.36 -4.36
CA ARG A 97 -7.23 -3.89 -5.48
C ARG A 97 -6.81 -3.32 -6.83
N GLY A 98 -6.34 -2.07 -6.87
CA GLY A 98 -5.76 -1.45 -8.05
C GLY A 98 -4.48 -2.16 -8.50
N TRP A 99 -3.51 -2.31 -7.59
CA TRP A 99 -2.26 -3.01 -7.88
C TRP A 99 -2.44 -4.49 -8.20
N GLU A 100 -3.39 -5.18 -7.57
CA GLU A 100 -3.74 -6.56 -7.88
C GLU A 100 -4.28 -6.70 -9.32
N ARG A 101 -5.13 -5.76 -9.74
CA ARG A 101 -5.65 -5.72 -11.12
C ARG A 101 -4.53 -5.48 -12.12
N ASP A 102 -3.61 -4.59 -11.80
CA ASP A 102 -2.44 -4.32 -12.63
C ASP A 102 -1.50 -5.53 -12.69
N ASN A 103 -1.21 -6.19 -11.57
CA ASN A 103 -0.48 -7.45 -11.55
C ASN A 103 -1.16 -8.53 -12.39
N ALA A 104 -2.49 -8.63 -12.39
CA ALA A 104 -3.23 -9.54 -13.26
C ALA A 104 -3.03 -9.22 -14.75
N ARG A 105 -2.96 -7.94 -15.12
CA ARG A 105 -2.65 -7.50 -16.49
C ARG A 105 -1.22 -7.84 -16.87
N LEU A 106 -0.24 -7.56 -16.00
CA LEU A 106 1.18 -7.84 -16.25
C LEU A 106 1.45 -9.33 -16.47
N LYS A 107 0.75 -10.21 -15.72
CA LYS A 107 0.81 -11.67 -15.90
C LYS A 107 0.37 -12.16 -17.28
N THR A 108 -0.43 -11.38 -18.01
CA THR A 108 -0.84 -11.76 -19.37
C THR A 108 0.31 -11.67 -20.38
N GLY A 109 1.39 -10.97 -20.05
CA GLY A 109 2.50 -10.70 -20.97
C GLY A 109 2.20 -9.64 -22.03
N ASN A 110 0.97 -9.09 -22.08
CA ASN A 110 0.59 -8.04 -23.03
C ASN A 110 0.86 -6.63 -22.51
N TYR A 111 1.18 -6.51 -21.23
CA TYR A 111 1.37 -5.24 -20.53
C TYR A 111 2.76 -5.16 -19.91
N GLY A 112 3.31 -3.95 -19.89
CA GLY A 112 4.56 -3.60 -19.22
C GLY A 112 4.35 -2.48 -18.21
N LEU A 113 5.37 -2.25 -17.38
CA LEU A 113 5.41 -1.14 -16.44
C LEU A 113 6.19 0.02 -17.04
N TRP A 114 5.56 1.19 -17.10
CA TRP A 114 6.21 2.44 -17.47
C TRP A 114 6.51 3.27 -16.23
N TYR A 115 7.77 3.65 -16.03
CA TYR A 115 8.19 4.49 -14.92
C TYR A 115 7.73 5.93 -15.13
N ILE A 116 7.14 6.53 -14.10
CA ILE A 116 6.74 7.93 -14.10
C ILE A 116 7.72 8.75 -13.27
N GLU A 117 7.69 8.58 -11.95
CA GLU A 117 8.56 9.29 -11.00
C GLU A 117 8.57 8.61 -9.63
N GLY A 118 9.66 8.73 -8.88
CA GLY A 118 9.77 8.18 -7.53
C GLY A 118 9.61 6.65 -7.51
N ASN A 119 8.53 6.16 -6.90
CA ASN A 119 8.16 4.74 -6.93
C ASN A 119 6.92 4.47 -7.80
N ARG A 120 6.46 5.45 -8.57
CA ARG A 120 5.23 5.36 -9.35
C ARG A 120 5.51 4.76 -10.72
N TYR A 121 4.76 3.70 -11.02
CA TYR A 121 4.72 3.04 -12.31
C TYR A 121 3.26 2.99 -12.79
N VAL A 122 3.07 3.02 -14.11
CA VAL A 122 1.77 2.79 -14.74
C VAL A 122 1.82 1.55 -15.62
N THR A 123 0.75 0.78 -15.60
CA THR A 123 0.61 -0.41 -16.45
C THR A 123 0.15 0.01 -17.84
N VAL A 124 0.95 -0.27 -18.87
CA VAL A 124 0.69 0.11 -20.27
C VAL A 124 0.72 -1.10 -21.18
N LEU A 125 -0.01 -1.06 -22.30
CA LEU A 125 0.08 -2.12 -23.31
C LEU A 125 1.46 -2.06 -23.96
N ILE A 126 2.10 -3.22 -24.14
CA ILE A 126 3.48 -3.27 -24.69
C ILE A 126 3.55 -2.67 -26.11
N ARG A 127 2.52 -2.87 -26.93
CA ARG A 127 2.44 -2.24 -28.26
C ARG A 127 2.46 -0.70 -28.23
N ASP A 128 2.11 -0.08 -27.11
CA ASP A 128 2.12 1.37 -26.95
C ASP A 128 3.52 1.86 -26.51
N THR A 129 4.35 0.98 -25.93
CA THR A 129 5.74 1.31 -25.52
C THR A 129 6.74 1.36 -26.67
N THR A 130 6.38 0.85 -27.85
CA THR A 130 7.20 0.88 -29.07
C THR A 130 6.94 2.10 -29.96
N SER A 131 5.97 2.95 -29.59
CA SER A 131 5.53 4.10 -30.39
C SER A 131 6.42 5.35 -30.23
N ASP A 132 7.24 5.43 -29.18
CA ASP A 132 7.99 6.66 -28.83
C ASP A 132 9.43 6.68 -29.37
N HIS A 133 9.73 5.88 -30.40
CA HIS A 133 11.04 5.82 -31.07
C HIS A 133 11.05 6.31 -32.53
N TYR A 134 10.13 7.20 -32.91
CA TYR A 134 10.16 7.89 -34.21
C TYR A 134 10.16 9.42 -34.05
#